data_AF-A0A1W9UBF4-F1
#
_entry.id   AF-A0A1W9UBF4-F1
#
_cell.length_a   1.000
_cell.length_b   1.000
_cell.length_c   1.000
_cell.angle_alpha   90.00
_cell.angle_beta   90.00
_cell.angle_gamma   90.00
#
_symmetry.space_group_name_H-M   'P 1'
#
loop_
_entity.id
_entity.type
_entity.pdbx_description
1 polymer ?
#
loop_
_entity_poly.entity_id
_entity_poly.type
_entity_poly.pdbx_seq_one_letter_code
_entity_poly.pdbx_strand_id
1 'polypeptide(L)'
;MASCGHLGSKFIRRGLVDILATLIVALVGYLLGSISFARLIGKLVNPQKDLTKTEFDVPGTDEKFQMTAVSATTASMHLGQKFGCLTTILDMLKVTIPVLILRQFYSETSYSVILAALAVVGHNWPLYHRFQGGRGFSPIYGGLVLFDWLAIPVTAILGMLFGLIVLRDVLMAYMAGLWLYVKTRTLI
;
A
#
# COMPACT_ATOMS: atom_id res chain seq x y z
N MET A 1 -36.78 -33.97 -18.42
CA MET A 1 -36.80 -32.99 -17.32
C MET A 1 -35.60 -33.07 -16.34
N ALA A 2 -34.54 -33.85 -16.59
CA ALA A 2 -33.41 -34.00 -15.64
C ALA A 2 -32.19 -33.08 -15.88
N SER A 3 -32.17 -32.28 -16.95
CA SER A 3 -30.97 -31.50 -17.32
C SER A 3 -30.88 -30.09 -16.67
N CYS A 4 -32.00 -29.54 -16.19
CA CYS A 4 -32.05 -28.17 -15.66
C CYS A 4 -31.43 -28.04 -14.25
N GLY A 5 -31.58 -29.05 -13.39
CA GLY A 5 -31.06 -29.03 -12.01
C GLY A 5 -29.53 -29.19 -11.89
N HIS A 6 -28.88 -29.85 -12.86
CA HIS A 6 -27.43 -30.08 -12.84
C HIS A 6 -26.62 -28.86 -13.29
N LEU A 7 -27.20 -28.01 -14.16
CA LEU A 7 -26.59 -26.76 -14.59
C LEU A 7 -26.64 -25.70 -13.47
N GLY A 8 -27.77 -25.60 -12.78
CA GLY A 8 -27.95 -24.68 -11.64
C GLY A 8 -27.01 -25.01 -10.48
N SER A 9 -26.84 -26.30 -10.14
CA SER A 9 -25.93 -26.70 -9.06
C SER A 9 -24.46 -26.43 -9.39
N LYS A 10 -24.01 -26.65 -10.64
CA LYS A 10 -22.65 -26.29 -11.08
C LYS A 10 -22.41 -24.77 -11.10
N PHE A 11 -23.41 -23.98 -11.52
CA PHE A 11 -23.31 -22.52 -11.52
C PHE A 11 -23.22 -21.96 -10.10
N ILE A 12 -24.07 -22.45 -9.19
CA ILE A 12 -24.04 -22.07 -7.76
C ILE A 12 -22.72 -22.51 -7.11
N ARG A 13 -22.23 -23.72 -7.41
CA ARG A 13 -20.96 -24.22 -6.85
C ARG A 13 -19.76 -23.40 -7.34
N ARG A 14 -19.76 -22.97 -8.60
CA ARG A 14 -18.70 -22.13 -9.17
C ARG A 14 -18.71 -20.74 -8.55
N GLY A 15 -19.87 -20.10 -8.47
CA GLY A 15 -20.01 -18.80 -7.81
C GLY A 15 -19.60 -18.82 -6.33
N LEU A 16 -19.93 -19.88 -5.60
CA LEU A 16 -19.54 -20.02 -4.19
C LEU A 16 -18.02 -20.20 -4.03
N VAL A 17 -17.37 -20.95 -4.92
CA VAL A 17 -15.90 -21.09 -4.94
C VAL A 17 -15.23 -19.76 -5.27
N ASP A 18 -15.76 -19.00 -6.23
CA ASP A 18 -15.22 -17.67 -6.58
C ASP A 18 -15.33 -16.69 -5.40
N ILE A 19 -16.47 -16.67 -4.69
CA ILE A 19 -16.67 -15.83 -3.50
C ILE A 19 -15.66 -16.21 -2.40
N LEU A 20 -15.51 -17.52 -2.12
CA LEU A 20 -14.56 -17.98 -1.12
C LEU A 20 -13.12 -17.63 -1.49
N ALA A 21 -12.75 -17.80 -2.77
CA ALA A 21 -11.44 -17.41 -3.28
C ALA A 21 -11.22 -15.90 -3.11
N THR A 22 -12.19 -15.06 -3.45
CA THR A 22 -12.11 -13.60 -3.24
C THR A 22 -11.88 -13.25 -1.77
N LEU A 23 -12.62 -13.88 -0.85
CA LEU A 23 -12.47 -13.61 0.59
C LEU A 23 -11.09 -14.03 1.10
N ILE A 24 -10.57 -15.17 0.65
CA ILE A 24 -9.23 -15.64 1.02
C ILE A 24 -8.17 -14.68 0.48
N VAL A 25 -8.27 -14.28 -0.79
CA VAL A 25 -7.34 -13.32 -1.41
C VAL A 25 -7.36 -11.97 -0.68
N ALA A 26 -8.56 -11.47 -0.35
CA ALA A 26 -8.72 -10.23 0.41
C ALA A 26 -8.08 -10.31 1.80
N LEU A 27 -8.31 -11.41 2.52
CA LEU A 27 -7.75 -11.64 3.85
C LEU A 27 -6.22 -11.72 3.80
N VAL A 28 -5.68 -12.50 2.86
CA VAL A 28 -4.23 -12.63 2.67
C VAL A 28 -3.60 -11.29 2.32
N GLY A 29 -4.21 -10.53 1.40
CA GLY A 29 -3.77 -9.18 1.06
C GLY A 29 -3.68 -8.29 2.29
N TYR A 30 -4.75 -8.24 3.10
CA TYR A 30 -4.80 -7.44 4.32
C TYR A 30 -3.75 -7.84 5.36
N LEU A 31 -3.57 -9.14 5.61
CA LEU A 31 -2.62 -9.64 6.60
C LEU A 31 -1.17 -9.35 6.18
N LEU A 32 -0.83 -9.57 4.92
CA LEU A 32 0.51 -9.25 4.38
C LEU A 32 0.75 -7.73 4.37
N GLY A 33 -0.26 -6.95 4.00
CA GLY A 33 -0.23 -5.49 4.07
C GLY A 33 -0.01 -4.95 5.48
N SER A 34 -0.58 -5.62 6.49
CA SER A 34 -0.51 -5.25 7.91
C SER A 34 0.89 -5.32 8.51
N ILE A 35 1.86 -5.91 7.81
CA ILE A 35 3.26 -5.94 8.25
C ILE A 35 3.89 -4.56 8.03
N SER A 36 4.30 -3.88 9.11
CA SER A 36 4.99 -2.58 9.04
C SER A 36 6.51 -2.74 9.03
N PHE A 37 7.12 -2.63 7.86
CA PHE A 37 8.59 -2.71 7.72
C PHE A 37 9.31 -1.53 8.36
N ALA A 38 8.66 -0.36 8.42
CA ALA A 38 9.19 0.82 9.11
C ALA A 38 9.45 0.52 10.60
N ARG A 39 8.47 -0.10 11.28
CA ARG A 39 8.60 -0.51 12.69
C ARG A 39 9.58 -1.66 12.85
N LEU A 40 9.58 -2.62 11.93
CA LEU A 40 10.49 -3.77 11.97
C LEU A 40 11.96 -3.33 11.87
N ILE A 41 12.28 -2.48 10.88
CA ILE A 41 13.62 -1.91 10.71
C ILE A 41 13.98 -1.03 11.89
N GLY A 42 13.05 -0.18 12.36
CA GLY A 42 13.30 0.67 13.53
C GLY A 42 13.68 -0.13 14.77
N LYS A 43 12.94 -1.19 15.07
CA LYS A 43 13.24 -2.06 16.21
C LYS A 43 14.57 -2.81 16.04
N LEU A 44 14.96 -3.16 14.80
CA LEU A 44 16.21 -3.87 14.52
C LEU A 44 17.44 -2.96 14.63
N VAL A 45 17.33 -1.73 14.12
CA VAL A 45 18.46 -0.78 14.04
C VAL A 45 18.66 -0.05 15.35
N ASN A 46 17.58 0.28 16.06
CA ASN A 46 17.68 1.01 17.31
C ASN A 46 16.56 0.60 18.29
N PRO A 47 16.75 -0.48 19.07
CA PRO A 47 15.71 -1.05 19.93
C PRO A 47 15.13 -0.09 20.97
N GLN A 48 15.85 0.99 21.31
CA GLN A 48 15.44 1.99 22.29
C GLN A 48 14.63 3.16 21.69
N LYS A 49 14.59 3.33 20.36
CA LYS A 49 13.86 4.42 19.70
C LYS A 49 12.52 3.90 19.20
N ASP A 50 11.45 4.20 19.94
CA ASP A 50 10.10 3.87 19.51
C ASP A 50 9.64 4.85 18.41
N LEU A 51 9.65 4.39 17.16
CA LEU A 51 9.15 5.15 16.00
C LEU A 51 7.64 5.43 16.06
N THR A 52 6.91 4.86 17.03
CA THR A 52 5.46 5.05 17.19
C THR A 52 5.12 6.43 17.77
N LYS A 53 6.08 7.15 18.35
CA LYS A 53 5.92 8.50 18.89
C LYS A 53 6.96 9.43 18.31
N THR A 54 6.69 9.93 17.11
CA THR A 54 7.46 11.06 16.57
C THR A 54 6.80 12.35 17.00
N GLU A 55 7.38 12.98 18.03
CA GLU A 55 7.04 14.35 18.42
C GLU A 55 7.79 15.30 17.49
N PHE A 56 7.04 16.17 16.81
CA PHE A 56 7.59 17.32 16.10
C PHE A 56 7.38 18.56 16.97
N ASP A 57 8.45 19.30 17.25
CA ASP A 57 8.33 20.66 17.78
C ASP A 57 7.87 21.57 16.63
N VAL A 58 6.75 22.26 16.82
CA VAL A 58 6.27 23.26 15.86
C VAL A 58 7.09 24.54 16.09
N PRO A 59 7.88 25.02 15.10
CA PRO A 59 8.67 26.24 15.28
C PRO A 59 7.74 27.43 15.58
N GLY A 60 7.79 27.96 16.80
CA GLY A 60 7.01 29.15 17.22
C GLY A 60 5.84 28.89 18.17
N THR A 61 5.59 27.65 18.61
CA THR A 61 4.59 27.31 19.64
C THR A 61 5.08 26.16 20.52
N ASP A 62 4.79 26.17 21.82
CA ASP A 62 5.08 25.05 22.75
C ASP A 62 4.22 23.78 22.52
N GLU A 63 3.52 23.70 21.38
CA GLU A 63 2.70 22.55 21.01
C GLU A 63 3.53 21.48 20.28
N LYS A 64 3.51 20.26 20.83
CA LYS A 64 4.15 19.09 20.26
C LYS A 64 3.18 18.36 19.34
N PHE A 65 3.45 18.35 18.04
CA PHE A 65 2.64 17.60 17.09
C PHE A 65 3.05 16.12 17.12
N GLN A 66 2.19 15.25 17.67
CA GLN A 66 2.43 13.81 17.65
C GLN A 66 2.01 13.23 16.31
N MET A 67 2.98 12.90 15.45
CA MET A 67 2.68 12.06 14.30
C MET A 67 2.61 10.60 14.74
N THR A 68 1.41 10.05 14.72
CA THR A 68 1.14 8.61 14.93
C THR A 68 1.37 7.76 13.68
N ALA A 69 1.57 8.40 12.52
CA ALA A 69 1.81 7.71 11.26
C ALA A 69 3.28 7.25 11.15
N VAL A 70 3.50 5.93 11.14
CA VAL A 70 4.83 5.36 10.99
C VAL A 70 5.07 5.01 9.53
N SER A 71 5.89 5.81 8.84
CA SER A 71 6.16 5.67 7.40
C SER A 71 7.66 5.71 7.09
N ALA A 72 8.02 5.43 5.84
CA ALA A 72 9.41 5.54 5.36
C ALA A 72 10.03 6.92 5.61
N THR A 73 9.24 8.00 5.55
CA THR A 73 9.66 9.36 5.91
C THR A 73 10.08 9.44 7.38
N THR A 74 9.26 8.92 8.29
CA THR A 74 9.56 8.84 9.73
C THR A 74 10.83 8.01 9.99
N ALA A 75 10.97 6.87 9.32
CA ALA A 75 12.19 6.06 9.38
C ALA A 75 13.42 6.81 8.86
N SER A 76 13.28 7.57 7.76
CA SER A 76 14.35 8.40 7.21
C SER A 76 14.80 9.48 8.17
N MET A 77 13.87 10.12 8.87
CA MET A 77 14.18 11.21 9.81
C MET A 77 14.88 10.70 11.08
N HIS A 78 14.46 9.55 11.62
CA HIS A 78 15.01 9.07 12.89
C HIS A 78 16.23 8.15 12.76
N LEU A 79 16.33 7.40 11.65
CA LEU A 79 17.37 6.39 11.43
C LEU A 79 18.31 6.77 10.27
N GLY A 80 17.92 7.75 9.44
CA GLY A 80 18.68 8.20 8.28
C GLY A 80 18.10 7.70 6.94
N GLN A 81 18.48 8.41 5.87
CA GLN A 81 17.90 8.25 4.53
C GLN A 81 18.04 6.82 3.95
N LYS A 82 19.12 6.11 4.29
CA LYS A 82 19.33 4.72 3.85
C LYS A 82 18.22 3.79 4.35
N PHE A 83 17.82 3.91 5.61
CA PHE A 83 16.77 3.07 6.20
C PHE A 83 15.36 3.49 5.76
N GLY A 84 15.16 4.79 5.48
CA GLY A 84 13.94 5.26 4.83
C GLY A 84 13.76 4.64 3.44
N CYS A 85 14.81 4.65 2.61
CA CYS A 85 14.78 4.02 1.29
C CYS A 85 14.53 2.51 1.37
N LEU A 86 15.23 1.81 2.28
CA LEU A 86 15.03 0.37 2.50
C LEU A 86 13.58 0.06 2.91
N THR A 87 13.02 0.87 3.81
CA THR A 87 11.62 0.73 4.25
C THR A 87 10.65 0.86 3.07
N THR A 88 10.84 1.86 2.20
CA THR A 88 10.02 2.05 0.99
C THR A 88 10.08 0.82 0.09
N ILE A 89 11.27 0.30 -0.18
CA ILE A 89 11.45 -0.88 -1.04
C ILE A 89 10.73 -2.09 -0.45
N LEU A 90 10.88 -2.35 0.85
CA LEU A 90 10.20 -3.48 1.50
C LEU A 90 8.67 -3.32 1.52
N ASP A 91 8.17 -2.11 1.79
CA ASP A 91 6.73 -1.81 1.74
C ASP A 91 6.15 -1.88 0.33
N MET A 92 6.96 -1.69 -0.73
CA MET A 92 6.55 -2.00 -2.10
C MET A 92 6.52 -3.51 -2.33
N LEU A 93 7.60 -4.21 -1.98
CA LEU A 93 7.77 -5.64 -2.23
C LEU A 93 6.70 -6.50 -1.56
N LYS A 94 6.22 -6.12 -0.37
CA LYS A 94 5.14 -6.84 0.31
C LYS A 94 3.81 -6.84 -0.45
N VAL A 95 3.62 -5.92 -1.39
CA VAL A 95 2.46 -5.91 -2.30
C VAL A 95 2.83 -6.56 -3.63
N THR A 96 3.99 -6.20 -4.18
CA THR A 96 4.43 -6.69 -5.49
C THR A 96 4.59 -8.21 -5.50
N ILE A 97 5.24 -8.81 -4.50
CA ILE A 97 5.50 -10.25 -4.46
C ILE A 97 4.19 -11.05 -4.38
N PRO A 98 3.25 -10.79 -3.45
CA PRO A 98 2.02 -11.56 -3.38
C PRO A 98 1.13 -11.41 -4.61
N VAL A 99 1.06 -10.22 -5.23
CA VAL A 99 0.32 -10.02 -6.48
C VAL A 99 0.96 -10.80 -7.64
N LEU A 100 2.29 -10.80 -7.75
CA LEU A 100 2.99 -11.59 -8.76
C LEU A 100 2.73 -13.09 -8.60
N ILE A 101 2.84 -13.59 -7.36
CA ILE A 101 2.54 -15.00 -7.05
C ILE A 101 1.10 -15.32 -7.43
N LEU A 102 0.14 -14.47 -7.05
CA LEU A 102 -1.28 -14.69 -7.36
C LEU A 102 -1.53 -14.75 -8.87
N ARG A 103 -0.87 -13.90 -9.66
CA ARG A 103 -0.98 -13.89 -11.13
C ARG A 103 -0.47 -15.18 -11.80
N GLN A 104 0.42 -15.94 -11.15
CA GLN A 104 0.87 -17.24 -11.66
C GLN A 104 -0.20 -18.33 -11.53
N PHE A 105 -1.09 -18.21 -10.53
CA PHE A 105 -2.14 -19.19 -10.26
C PHE A 105 -3.51 -18.77 -10.81
N TYR A 106 -3.79 -17.47 -10.85
CA TYR A 106 -5.04 -16.89 -11.31
C TYR A 106 -4.75 -15.80 -12.35
N SER A 107 -5.20 -16.00 -13.58
CA SER A 107 -5.08 -15.01 -14.67
C SER A 107 -6.07 -13.85 -14.52
N GLU A 108 -7.10 -14.02 -13.69
CA GLU A 108 -8.13 -13.02 -13.44
C GLU A 108 -7.56 -11.76 -12.79
N THR A 109 -7.76 -10.62 -13.45
CA THR A 109 -7.22 -9.33 -12.99
C THR A 109 -7.92 -8.86 -11.71
N SER A 110 -9.16 -9.28 -11.47
CA SER A 110 -9.96 -8.93 -10.29
C SER A 110 -9.27 -9.34 -8.98
N TYR A 111 -8.81 -10.59 -8.86
CA TYR A 111 -8.11 -11.06 -7.66
C TYR A 111 -6.82 -10.28 -7.38
N SER A 112 -6.07 -9.92 -8.43
CA SER A 112 -4.84 -9.12 -8.30
C SER A 112 -5.13 -7.72 -7.74
N VAL A 113 -6.18 -7.07 -8.22
CA VAL A 113 -6.58 -5.72 -7.77
C VAL A 113 -7.08 -5.78 -6.33
N ILE A 114 -7.88 -6.79 -5.98
CA ILE A 114 -8.39 -6.99 -4.63
C ILE A 114 -7.23 -7.22 -3.65
N LEU A 115 -6.28 -8.11 -3.98
CA LEU A 115 -5.12 -8.35 -3.13
C LEU A 115 -4.33 -7.06 -2.89
N ALA A 116 -4.02 -6.32 -3.97
CA ALA A 116 -3.26 -5.08 -3.88
C ALA A 116 -3.99 -4.01 -3.04
N ALA A 117 -5.29 -3.83 -3.26
CA ALA A 117 -6.11 -2.87 -2.51
C ALA A 117 -6.14 -3.22 -1.02
N LEU A 118 -6.39 -4.48 -0.68
CA LEU A 118 -6.45 -4.91 0.71
C LEU A 118 -5.08 -4.86 1.39
N ALA A 119 -3.98 -5.07 0.65
CA ALA A 119 -2.64 -4.87 1.18
C ALA A 119 -2.33 -3.40 1.52
N VAL A 120 -2.84 -2.46 0.72
CA VAL A 120 -2.76 -1.02 1.04
C VAL A 120 -3.59 -0.70 2.29
N VAL A 121 -4.82 -1.23 2.38
CA VAL A 121 -5.68 -1.09 3.56
C VAL A 121 -4.98 -1.65 4.81
N GLY A 122 -4.36 -2.82 4.71
CA GLY A 122 -3.56 -3.42 5.78
C GLY A 122 -2.37 -2.55 6.19
N HIS A 123 -1.67 -1.92 5.24
CA HIS A 123 -0.57 -1.01 5.58
C HIS A 123 -1.05 0.26 6.31
N ASN A 124 -2.22 0.78 5.94
CA ASN A 124 -2.80 1.98 6.56
C ASN A 124 -3.39 1.68 7.95
N TRP A 125 -4.04 0.53 8.09
CA TRP A 125 -4.64 0.05 9.33
C TRP A 125 -4.14 -1.36 9.67
N PRO A 126 -2.87 -1.48 10.09
CA PRO A 126 -2.23 -2.76 10.36
C PRO A 126 -2.78 -3.40 11.62
N LEU A 127 -3.27 -4.63 11.48
CA LEU A 127 -3.78 -5.44 12.58
C LEU A 127 -2.74 -5.60 13.70
N TYR A 128 -1.49 -5.85 13.33
CA TYR A 128 -0.40 -6.12 14.27
C TYR A 128 0.06 -4.89 15.07
N HIS A 129 -0.38 -3.70 14.68
CA HIS A 129 0.05 -2.44 15.29
C HIS A 129 -1.12 -1.57 15.72
N ARG A 130 -2.20 -2.20 16.22
CA ARG A 130 -3.38 -1.53 16.77
C ARG A 130 -4.02 -0.55 15.77
N PHE A 131 -4.02 -0.90 14.49
CA PHE A 131 -4.56 -0.10 13.39
C PHE A 131 -3.92 1.29 13.23
N GLN A 132 -2.69 1.47 13.71
CA GLN A 132 -1.91 2.70 13.49
C GLN A 132 -0.84 2.43 12.44
N GLY A 133 -1.10 2.78 11.18
CA GLY A 133 -0.23 2.45 10.06
C GLY A 133 0.54 3.62 9.47
N GLY A 134 1.02 3.39 8.26
CA GLY A 134 1.58 4.44 7.40
C GLY A 134 0.50 5.07 6.53
N ARG A 135 0.93 5.92 5.58
CA ARG A 135 0.03 6.62 4.66
C ARG A 135 -0.27 5.87 3.36
N GLY A 136 0.33 4.70 3.15
CA GLY A 136 -0.03 3.81 2.03
C GLY A 136 0.66 4.11 0.70
N PHE A 137 1.48 5.16 0.59
CA PHE A 137 2.12 5.50 -0.69
C PHE A 137 3.03 4.38 -1.22
N SER A 138 3.97 3.90 -0.41
CA SER A 138 4.89 2.83 -0.81
C SER A 138 4.18 1.56 -1.30
N PRO A 139 3.20 0.98 -0.57
CA PRO A 139 2.47 -0.20 -1.08
C PRO A 139 1.63 0.10 -2.32
N ILE A 140 1.07 1.31 -2.49
CA ILE A 140 0.38 1.68 -3.74
C ILE A 140 1.34 1.67 -4.93
N TYR A 141 2.53 2.26 -4.78
CA TYR A 141 3.56 2.20 -5.82
C TYR A 141 3.97 0.75 -6.13
N GLY A 142 4.10 -0.10 -5.10
CA GLY A 142 4.36 -1.54 -5.28
C GLY A 142 3.30 -2.27 -6.11
N GLY A 143 2.02 -1.89 -5.96
CA GLY A 143 0.94 -2.36 -6.82
C GLY A 143 1.04 -1.79 -8.24
N LEU A 144 1.25 -0.48 -8.36
CA LEU A 144 1.34 0.21 -9.66
C LEU A 144 2.44 -0.35 -10.56
N VAL A 145 3.59 -0.75 -10.02
CA VAL A 145 4.67 -1.41 -10.79
C VAL A 145 4.14 -2.57 -11.64
N LEU A 146 3.16 -3.32 -11.14
CA LEU A 146 2.63 -4.51 -11.80
C LEU A 146 1.51 -4.23 -12.79
N PHE A 147 0.80 -3.12 -12.62
CA PHE A 147 -0.31 -2.74 -13.51
C PHE A 147 0.15 -1.79 -14.61
N ASP A 148 0.96 -0.79 -14.25
CA ASP A 148 1.48 0.23 -15.15
C ASP A 148 2.77 0.84 -14.59
N TRP A 149 3.92 0.24 -14.93
CA TRP A 149 5.24 0.69 -14.46
C TRP A 149 5.59 2.12 -14.93
N LEU A 150 5.06 2.55 -16.08
CA LEU A 150 5.25 3.89 -16.64
C LEU A 150 4.48 4.97 -15.86
N ALA A 151 3.40 4.59 -15.18
CA ALA A 151 2.64 5.52 -14.35
C ALA A 151 3.44 5.98 -13.11
N ILE A 152 4.46 5.25 -12.67
CA ILE A 152 5.24 5.59 -11.47
C ILE A 152 6.02 6.91 -11.62
N PRO A 153 6.91 7.07 -12.62
CA PRO A 153 7.61 8.35 -12.80
C PRO A 153 6.64 9.48 -13.12
N VAL A 154 5.56 9.22 -13.88
CA VAL A 154 4.55 10.23 -14.22
C VAL A 154 3.81 10.73 -12.99
N THR A 155 3.29 9.83 -12.14
CA THR A 155 2.58 10.20 -10.91
C THR A 155 3.50 10.83 -9.86
N ALA A 156 4.75 10.37 -9.78
CA ALA A 156 5.75 10.95 -8.89
C ALA A 156 6.14 12.38 -9.32
N ILE A 157 6.40 12.60 -10.61
CA ILE A 157 6.78 13.91 -11.17
C ILE A 157 5.59 14.87 -11.13
N LEU A 158 4.41 14.45 -11.61
CA LEU A 158 3.20 15.28 -11.58
C LEU A 158 2.76 15.61 -10.16
N GLY A 159 2.79 14.62 -9.25
CA GLY A 159 2.46 14.85 -7.85
C GLY A 159 3.41 15.86 -7.20
N MET A 160 4.73 15.67 -7.38
CA MET A 160 5.74 16.57 -6.84
C MET A 160 5.63 17.98 -7.40
N LEU A 161 5.47 18.15 -8.72
CA LEU A 161 5.30 19.45 -9.36
C LEU A 161 4.00 20.13 -8.91
N PHE A 162 2.87 19.42 -8.92
CA PHE A 162 1.57 20.01 -8.63
C PHE A 162 1.46 20.48 -7.16
N GLY A 163 1.92 19.69 -6.18
CA GLY A 163 1.82 20.17 -4.79
C GLY A 163 2.94 21.11 -4.32
N LEU A 164 4.11 21.14 -4.97
CA LEU A 164 5.08 22.23 -4.74
C LEU A 164 4.55 23.57 -5.27
N ILE A 165 3.88 23.55 -6.44
CA ILE A 165 3.41 24.77 -7.10
C ILE A 165 2.11 25.28 -6.48
N VAL A 166 1.15 24.40 -6.17
CA VAL A 166 -0.21 24.80 -5.79
C VAL A 166 -0.40 24.92 -4.28
N LEU A 167 0.17 24.01 -3.48
CA LEU A 167 -0.22 23.86 -2.08
C LEU A 167 0.91 24.15 -1.08
N ARG A 168 2.18 24.22 -1.54
CA ARG A 168 3.39 24.30 -0.68
C ARG A 168 3.44 23.25 0.43
N ASP A 169 2.65 22.18 0.28
CA ASP A 169 2.49 21.13 1.27
C ASP A 169 2.78 19.79 0.59
N VAL A 170 3.94 19.22 0.92
CA VAL A 170 4.49 18.03 0.26
C VAL A 170 3.53 16.84 0.35
N LEU A 171 2.71 16.79 1.40
CA LEU A 171 1.77 15.70 1.61
C LEU A 171 0.63 15.66 0.57
N MET A 172 0.05 16.81 0.25
CA MET A 172 -1.03 16.93 -0.73
C MET A 172 -0.51 16.76 -2.16
N ALA A 173 0.75 17.16 -2.41
CA ALA A 173 1.49 16.89 -3.64
C ALA A 173 1.46 15.42 -4.04
N TYR A 174 1.84 14.55 -3.09
CA TYR A 174 1.91 13.11 -3.32
C TYR A 174 0.52 12.46 -3.47
N MET A 175 -0.54 13.02 -2.88
CA MET A 175 -1.92 12.51 -3.06
C MET A 175 -2.51 12.92 -4.42
N ALA A 176 -2.21 14.12 -4.90
CA ALA A 176 -2.68 14.60 -6.21
C ALA A 176 -2.15 13.75 -7.36
N GLY A 177 -0.90 13.28 -7.29
CA GLY A 177 -0.31 12.39 -8.30
C GLY A 177 -1.04 11.05 -8.43
N LEU A 178 -1.56 10.50 -7.33
CA LEU A 178 -2.39 9.28 -7.35
C LEU A 178 -3.79 9.53 -7.92
N TRP A 179 -4.37 10.69 -7.63
CA TRP A 179 -5.66 11.10 -8.18
C TRP A 179 -5.60 11.38 -9.69
N LEU A 180 -4.47 11.88 -10.18
CA LEU A 180 -4.20 12.13 -11.59
C LEU A 180 -3.66 10.89 -12.32
N TYR A 181 -3.88 9.67 -11.79
CA TYR A 181 -3.50 8.45 -12.50
C TYR A 181 -4.18 8.38 -13.87
N VAL A 182 -3.40 8.64 -14.91
CA VAL A 182 -3.78 8.43 -16.31
C VAL A 182 -3.19 7.09 -16.74
N LYS A 183 -4.05 6.18 -17.20
CA LYS A 183 -3.62 4.87 -17.69
C LYS A 183 -2.78 5.03 -18.97
N THR A 184 -1.47 4.84 -18.84
CA THR A 184 -0.47 5.16 -19.87
C THR A 184 -0.55 4.24 -21.09
N ARG A 185 -1.05 3.00 -20.92
CA ARG A 185 -1.27 2.04 -22.03
C ARG A 185 -2.34 2.44 -23.06
N THR A 186 -3.03 3.56 -22.87
CA THR A 186 -4.05 4.07 -23.81
C THR A 186 -3.52 5.23 -24.66
N LEU A 187 -2.28 5.67 -24.42
CA LEU A 187 -1.68 6.87 -25.03
C LEU A 187 -0.53 6.54 -26.01
N ILE A 188 -0.27 5.26 -26.28
CA ILE A 188 0.68 4.76 -27.27
C ILE A 188 -0.05 3.71 -28.11
#